data_AF-A0A9C8UIX7-F1
#
_entry.id   AF-A0A9C8UIX7-F1
#
_cell.length_a   1.000
_cell.length_b   1.000
_cell.length_c   1.000
_cell.angle_alpha   90.00
_cell.angle_beta   90.00
_cell.angle_gamma   90.00
#
_symmetry.space_group_name_H-M   'P 1'
#
loop_
_entity.id
_entity.type
_entity.pdbx_description
1 polymer ?
#
loop_
_entity_poly.entity_id
_entity_poly.type
_entity_poly.pdbx_seq_one_letter_code
_entity_poly.pdbx_strand_id
1 'polypeptide(L)' 'MTNKLYQHDLPDGLDLGPLVAIDCETMGLHPHRDRLCVVQL' A
#
# COMPACT_ATOMS: atom_id res chain seq x y z
N MET A 1 5.36 10.02 13.95
CA MET A 1 4.89 9.51 12.65
C MET A 1 3.38 9.41 12.73
N THR A 2 2.67 10.06 11.82
CA THR A 2 1.19 10.10 11.83
C THR A 2 0.67 9.30 10.65
N ASN A 3 0.40 8.01 10.85
CA ASN A 3 -0.25 7.18 9.84
C ASN A 3 -1.76 7.40 9.89
N LYS A 4 -2.39 7.59 8.73
CA LYS A 4 -3.85 7.63 8.60
C LYS A 4 -4.33 6.23 8.22
N LEU A 5 -5.14 5.62 9.09
CA LEU A 5 -5.79 4.35 8.80
C LEU A 5 -7.18 4.62 8.25
N TYR A 6 -7.41 4.17 7.01
CA TYR A 6 -8.73 4.10 6.41
C TYR A 6 -9.24 2.66 6.51
N GLN A 7 -10.47 2.47 6.99
CA GLN A 7 -11.08 1.14 7.08
C GLN A 7 -11.91 0.87 5.82
N HIS A 8 -11.81 -0.36 5.32
CA HIS A 8 -12.45 -0.85 4.10
C HIS A 8 -11.91 -0.27 2.79
N ASP A 9 -11.88 1.06 2.64
CA ASP A 9 -11.43 1.70 1.41
C ASP A 9 -10.80 3.09 1.65
N LEU A 10 -10.15 3.62 0.61
CA LEU A 10 -9.66 4.99 0.54
C LEU A 10 -10.79 5.97 0.21
N PRO A 11 -10.68 7.26 0.59
CA PRO A 11 -11.67 8.26 0.22
C PRO A 11 -11.73 8.52 -1.30
N ASP A 12 -12.94 8.66 -1.86
CA ASP A 12 -13.17 8.91 -3.30
C ASP A 12 -12.42 10.12 -3.90
N GLY A 13 -12.06 11.10 -3.06
CA GLY A 13 -11.37 12.33 -3.45
C GLY A 13 -9.92 12.43 -2.97
N LEU A 14 -9.28 11.30 -2.65
CA LEU A 14 -7.89 11.29 -2.20
C LEU A 14 -6.94 11.75 -3.32
N ASP A 15 -6.33 12.92 -3.15
CA ASP A 15 -5.28 13.44 -4.02
C ASP A 15 -3.90 13.04 -3.48
N LEU A 16 -3.21 12.16 -4.20
CA LEU A 16 -1.83 11.73 -3.90
C LEU A 16 -0.78 12.60 -4.61
N GLY A 17 -1.21 13.54 -5.46
CA GLY A 17 -0.33 14.32 -6.33
C GLY A 17 0.20 13.53 -7.53
N PRO A 18 1.19 14.08 -8.26
CA PRO A 18 1.72 13.47 -9.48
C PRO A 18 2.69 12.30 -9.25
N LEU A 19 3.13 12.07 -8.01
CA LEU A 19 4.09 11.03 -7.63
C LEU A 19 3.83 10.60 -6.18
N VAL A 20 3.84 9.29 -5.93
CA VAL A 20 3.67 8.71 -4.59
C VAL A 20 4.71 7.61 -4.36
N ALA A 21 5.24 7.53 -3.14
CA ALA A 21 6.09 6.42 -2.72
C ALA A 21 5.21 5.26 -2.26
N ILE A 22 5.57 4.04 -2.65
CA ILE A 22 4.84 2.83 -2.28
C ILE A 22 5.84 1.85 -1.69
N ASP A 23 5.43 1.20 -0.62
CA ASP A 23 6.12 0.04 -0.06
C ASP A 23 5.22 -1.19 -0.07
N CYS A 24 5.82 -2.37 -0.27
CA CYS A 24 5.10 -3.62 -0.46
C CYS A 24 5.69 -4.71 0.43
N GLU A 25 4.83 -5.43 1.14
CA GLU A 25 5.22 -6.57 1.96
C GLU A 25 4.74 -7.87 1.33
N THR A 26 5.64 -8.86 1.27
CA THR A 26 5.38 -10.17 0.64
C THR A 26 5.64 -11.29 1.64
N MET A 27 5.02 -12.46 1.42
CA MET A 27 5.25 -13.63 2.29
C MET A 27 6.68 -14.20 2.18
N GLY A 28 7.44 -13.78 1.17
CA GLY A 28 8.78 -14.28 0.89
C GLY A 28 9.40 -13.59 -0.33
N LEU A 29 10.66 -13.89 -0.61
CA LEU A 29 11.48 -13.15 -1.56
C LEU A 29 11.27 -13.55 -3.04
N HIS A 30 10.36 -14.46 -3.37
CA HIS A 30 10.09 -14.88 -4.75
C HIS A 30 8.74 -14.35 -5.25
N PRO A 31 8.69 -13.21 -5.97
CA PRO A 31 7.43 -12.51 -6.27
C PRO A 31 6.42 -13.30 -7.11
N HIS A 32 6.88 -14.24 -7.95
CA HIS A 32 5.99 -15.08 -8.77
C HIS A 32 5.39 -16.27 -8.00
N ARG A 33 5.87 -16.55 -6.79
CA ARG A 33 5.40 -17.64 -5.93
C ARG A 33 4.73 -17.11 -4.67
N ASP A 34 5.33 -16.11 -4.05
CA ASP A 34 4.97 -15.61 -2.73
C ASP A 34 3.90 -14.51 -2.85
N ARG A 35 2.88 -14.59 -2.00
CA ARG A 35 1.75 -13.65 -2.07
C ARG A 35 2.16 -12.27 -1.57
N LEU A 36 1.57 -11.25 -2.20
CA LEU A 36 1.53 -9.89 -1.66
C LEU A 36 0.64 -9.88 -0.42
N CYS A 37 1.17 -9.40 0.69
CA CYS A 37 0.47 -9.33 1.98
C CYS A 37 -0.16 -7.95 2.17
N VAL A 38 0.63 -6.91 1.97
CA VAL A 38 0.25 -5.52 2.25
C VAL A 38 0.88 -4.61 1.19
N VAL A 39 0.14 -3.57 0.82
CA VAL A 39 0.66 -2.41 0.09
C VAL A 39 0.42 -1.19 0.95
N GLN A 40 1.43 -0.34 1.09
CA GLN A 40 1.40 0.85 1.94
C GLN A 40 1.72 2.10 1.11
N LEU A 41 0.92 3.14 1.30
CA LEU A 41 1.00 4.45 0.63
C LEU A 41 1.14 5.55 1.68
#